data_AF-A0A537ISQ4-F1
#
_entry.id   AF-A0A537ISQ4-F1
#
_cell.length_a   1.000
_cell.length_b   1.000
_cell.length_c   1.000
_cell.angle_alpha   90.00
_cell.angle_beta   90.00
_cell.angle_gamma   90.00
#
_symmetry.space_group_name_H-M   'P 1'
#
loop_
_entity.id
_entity.type
_entity.pdbx_description
1 polymer ?
#
loop_
_entity_poly.entity_id
_entity_poly.type
_entity_poly.pdbx_seq_one_letter_code
_entity_poly.pdbx_strand_id
1 'polypeptide(L)'
;MSPITLDSQMLLDLYGGSSDDACFILNDYLTKHGEIISSFNEAYHSGIESLTRCAHRHASSFSYIGIPQLTVACREFEGECKNAKDAAAVKNSFERLLSTIDDSAVLVKQELNRLERA
;
A
#
# COMPACT_ATOMS: atom_id res chain seq x y z
N MET A 1 5.39 11.25 -9.62
CA MET A 1 5.84 9.92 -9.17
C MET A 1 5.90 9.02 -10.38
N SER A 2 6.91 8.17 -10.48
CA SER A 2 6.90 7.07 -11.45
C SER A 2 5.72 6.14 -11.14
N PRO A 3 5.11 5.50 -12.16
CA PRO A 3 4.09 4.50 -11.92
C PRO A 3 4.63 3.39 -11.00
N ILE A 4 3.81 2.93 -10.06
CA ILE A 4 4.15 1.77 -9.24
C ILE A 4 4.18 0.52 -10.13
N THR A 5 5.03 -0.43 -9.77
CA THR A 5 5.13 -1.71 -10.48
C THR A 5 5.23 -2.83 -9.47
N LEU A 6 4.60 -3.96 -9.77
CA LEU A 6 4.78 -5.18 -9.01
C LEU A 6 6.02 -5.91 -9.53
N ASP A 7 6.92 -6.26 -8.62
CA ASP A 7 8.11 -7.06 -8.90
C ASP A 7 7.81 -8.54 -8.57
N SER A 8 7.49 -9.31 -9.60
CA SER A 8 7.16 -10.73 -9.48
C SER A 8 8.31 -11.56 -8.93
N GLN A 9 9.56 -11.22 -9.28
CA GLN A 9 10.71 -11.98 -8.80
C GLN A 9 10.92 -11.73 -7.32
N MET A 10 10.87 -10.45 -6.91
CA MET A 10 10.93 -10.09 -5.49
C MET A 10 9.79 -10.74 -4.70
N LEU A 11 8.57 -10.75 -5.23
CA LEU A 11 7.43 -11.40 -4.59
C LEU A 11 7.70 -12.89 -4.37
N LEU A 12 8.15 -13.62 -5.39
CA LEU A 12 8.47 -15.04 -5.27
C LEU A 12 9.64 -15.27 -4.30
N ASP A 13 10.67 -14.42 -4.33
CA ASP A 13 11.82 -14.52 -3.43
C ASP A 13 11.42 -14.35 -1.96
N LEU A 14 10.48 -13.44 -1.65
CA LEU A 14 9.91 -13.26 -0.30
C LEU A 14 9.25 -14.54 0.22
N TYR A 15 8.73 -15.38 -0.68
CA TYR A 15 8.01 -16.61 -0.37
C TYR A 15 8.76 -17.87 -0.80
N GLY A 16 10.09 -17.80 -0.92
CA GLY A 16 10.93 -18.97 -1.17
C GLY A 16 10.68 -19.65 -2.52
N GLY A 17 10.19 -18.90 -3.51
CA GLY A 17 9.80 -19.39 -4.83
C GLY A 17 8.41 -20.04 -4.88
N SER A 18 7.67 -20.06 -3.77
CA SER A 18 6.33 -20.66 -3.69
C SER A 18 5.28 -19.73 -4.31
N SER A 19 4.72 -20.15 -5.46
CA SER A 19 3.61 -19.45 -6.11
C SER A 19 2.35 -19.48 -5.25
N ASP A 20 2.09 -20.58 -4.55
CA ASP A 20 0.90 -20.74 -3.69
C ASP A 20 0.91 -19.76 -2.51
N ASP A 21 2.06 -19.62 -1.84
CA ASP A 21 2.22 -18.68 -0.73
C ASP A 21 2.14 -17.23 -1.22
N ALA A 22 2.73 -16.92 -2.38
CA ALA A 22 2.59 -15.62 -3.01
C ALA A 22 1.12 -15.31 -3.33
N CYS A 23 0.38 -16.25 -3.93
CA CYS A 23 -1.05 -16.11 -4.20
C CYS A 23 -1.86 -15.87 -2.92
N PHE A 24 -1.58 -16.61 -1.84
CA PHE A 24 -2.26 -16.45 -0.55
C PHE A 24 -2.11 -15.01 -0.03
N ILE A 25 -0.89 -14.46 -0.07
CA ILE A 25 -0.61 -13.12 0.41
C ILE A 25 -1.26 -12.05 -0.47
N LEU A 26 -1.16 -12.20 -1.79
CA LEU A 26 -1.81 -11.28 -2.73
C LEU A 26 -3.33 -11.25 -2.51
N ASN A 27 -3.94 -12.41 -2.27
CA ASN A 27 -5.37 -12.51 -1.99
C ASN A 27 -5.76 -11.92 -0.62
N ASP A 28 -4.94 -12.13 0.42
CA ASP A 28 -5.12 -11.49 1.73
C ASP A 28 -5.08 -9.96 1.63
N TYR A 29 -4.11 -9.43 0.86
CA TYR A 29 -4.02 -8.01 0.56
C TYR A 29 -5.28 -7.48 -0.13
N LEU A 30 -5.77 -8.15 -1.19
CA LEU A 30 -6.98 -7.74 -1.89
C LEU A 30 -8.22 -7.78 -0.98
N THR A 31 -8.31 -8.76 -0.09
CA THR A 31 -9.40 -8.88 0.87
C THR A 31 -9.40 -7.73 1.88
N LYS A 32 -8.21 -7.31 2.32
CA LYS A 32 -8.03 -6.22 3.29
C LYS A 32 -7.98 -4.82 2.67
N HIS A 33 -7.89 -4.70 1.34
CA HIS A 33 -7.73 -3.43 0.63
C HIS A 33 -8.79 -2.39 1.03
N GLY A 34 -10.06 -2.78 1.09
CA GLY A 34 -11.14 -1.89 1.53
C GLY A 34 -10.97 -1.38 2.96
N GLU A 35 -10.51 -2.23 3.88
CA GLU A 35 -10.24 -1.85 5.27
C GLU A 35 -9.06 -0.89 5.38
N ILE A 36 -8.02 -1.08 4.55
CA ILE A 36 -6.86 -0.20 4.46
C ILE A 36 -7.31 1.21 4.02
N ILE A 37 -8.09 1.31 2.94
CA ILE A 37 -8.63 2.59 2.47
C ILE A 37 -9.53 3.24 3.53
N SER A 38 -10.41 2.47 4.19
CA SER A 38 -11.25 2.98 5.28
C SER A 38 -10.40 3.55 6.41
N SER A 39 -9.35 2.83 6.82
CA SER A 39 -8.50 3.26 7.93
C SER A 39 -7.72 4.54 7.62
N PHE A 40 -7.28 4.74 6.37
CA PHE A 40 -6.68 6.00 5.95
C PHE A 40 -7.69 7.15 5.98
N ASN A 41 -8.91 6.92 5.49
CA ASN A 41 -9.97 7.93 5.54
C ASN A 41 -10.36 8.30 6.96
N GLU A 42 -10.58 7.33 7.85
CA GLU A 42 -10.88 7.57 9.26
C GLU A 42 -9.75 8.37 9.94
N ALA A 43 -8.50 8.02 9.66
CA ALA A 43 -7.34 8.70 10.22
C ALA A 43 -7.22 10.15 9.73
N TYR A 44 -7.52 10.41 8.45
CA TYR A 44 -7.54 11.75 7.87
C TYR A 44 -8.54 12.68 8.57
N HIS A 45 -9.75 12.18 8.86
CA HIS A 45 -10.78 12.94 9.59
C HIS A 45 -10.46 13.09 11.08
N SER A 46 -9.68 12.17 11.65
CA SER A 46 -9.28 12.19 13.07
C SER A 46 -8.11 13.12 13.37
N GLY A 47 -7.46 13.67 12.34
CA GLY A 47 -6.38 14.64 12.47
C GLY A 47 -4.99 14.09 12.18
N ILE A 48 -4.01 15.01 12.11
CA ILE A 48 -2.70 14.76 11.52
C ILE A 48 -1.88 13.68 12.25
N GLU A 49 -1.99 13.58 13.58
CA GLU A 49 -1.29 12.54 14.35
C GLU A 49 -1.82 11.14 14.04
N SER A 50 -3.16 10.99 13.95
CA SER A 50 -3.80 9.73 13.60
C SER A 50 -3.41 9.30 12.18
N LEU A 51 -3.38 10.26 11.26
CA LEU A 51 -2.95 10.06 9.88
C LEU A 51 -1.47 9.64 9.80
N THR A 52 -0.59 10.28 10.58
CA THR A 52 0.84 9.92 10.67
C THR A 52 1.02 8.47 11.14
N ARG A 53 0.31 8.08 12.21
CA ARG A 53 0.36 6.69 12.73
C ARG A 53 -0.19 5.67 11.73
N CYS A 54 -1.27 6.03 11.03
CA CYS A 54 -1.88 5.18 10.02
C CYS A 54 -0.90 4.91 8.86
N ALA A 55 -0.25 5.97 8.34
CA ALA A 55 0.77 5.87 7.29
C ALA A 55 1.96 4.98 7.72
N HIS A 56 2.47 5.19 8.93
CA HIS A 56 3.56 4.38 9.49
C HIS A 56 3.21 2.90 9.58
N ARG A 57 2.01 2.60 10.11
CA ARG A 57 1.53 1.23 10.29
C ARG A 57 1.40 0.50 8.94
N HIS A 58 0.74 1.12 7.97
CA HIS A 58 0.51 0.49 6.66
C HIS A 58 1.78 0.41 5.80
N ALA A 59 2.75 1.31 5.97
CA ALA A 59 4.04 1.20 5.28
C ALA A 59 4.67 -0.18 5.50
N SER A 60 4.65 -0.70 6.74
CA SER A 60 5.18 -2.03 7.04
C SER A 60 4.36 -3.14 6.38
N SER A 61 3.04 -2.96 6.28
CA SER A 61 2.14 -3.91 5.63
C SER A 61 2.28 -3.96 4.10
N PHE A 62 2.93 -3.01 3.45
CA PHE A 62 3.13 -3.07 2.00
C PHE A 62 4.45 -3.70 1.58
N SER A 63 5.30 -4.06 2.55
CA SER A 63 6.60 -4.68 2.27
C SER A 63 6.51 -6.11 1.72
N TYR A 64 5.35 -6.76 1.89
CA TYR A 64 5.16 -8.18 1.61
C TYR A 64 4.45 -8.48 0.27
N ILE A 65 3.96 -7.46 -0.45
CA ILE A 65 3.18 -7.65 -1.69
C ILE A 65 3.99 -7.47 -2.99
N GLY A 66 5.32 -7.36 -2.89
CA GLY A 66 6.18 -7.15 -4.07
C GLY A 66 6.03 -5.77 -4.72
N ILE A 67 5.53 -4.76 -4.01
CA ILE A 67 5.39 -3.36 -4.49
C ILE A 67 6.15 -2.42 -3.53
N PRO A 68 7.49 -2.38 -3.58
CA PRO A 68 8.30 -1.58 -2.65
C PRO A 68 7.98 -0.08 -2.70
N GLN A 69 7.54 0.42 -3.87
CA GLN A 69 7.16 1.82 -4.07
C GLN A 69 5.99 2.24 -3.17
N LEU A 70 5.08 1.32 -2.81
CA LEU A 70 3.96 1.63 -1.94
C LEU A 70 4.41 1.85 -0.50
N THR A 71 5.39 1.07 -0.04
CA THR A 71 6.06 1.28 1.25
C THR A 71 6.75 2.65 1.28
N VAL A 72 7.45 3.02 0.20
CA VAL A 72 8.09 4.33 0.06
C VAL A 72 7.07 5.46 0.08
N ALA A 73 5.98 5.34 -0.70
CA ALA A 73 4.92 6.35 -0.75
C ALA A 73 4.30 6.60 0.64
N CYS A 74 4.06 5.55 1.43
CA CYS A 74 3.59 5.72 2.81
C CYS A 74 4.60 6.42 3.71
N ARG A 75 5.90 6.13 3.59
CA ARG A 75 6.94 6.78 4.40
C ARG A 75 7.14 8.24 4.02
N GLU A 76 7.09 8.56 2.73
CA GLU A 76 7.12 9.94 2.24
C GLU A 76 5.92 10.72 2.79
N PHE A 77 4.73 10.15 2.67
CA PHE A 77 3.51 10.75 3.21
C PHE A 77 3.53 10.88 4.75
N GLU A 78 4.06 9.88 5.47
CA GLU A 78 4.30 9.96 6.92
C GLU A 78 5.21 11.14 7.26
N GLY A 79 6.28 11.34 6.49
CA GLY A 79 7.20 12.47 6.62
C GLY A 79 6.52 13.81 6.36
N GLU A 80 5.66 13.90 5.36
CA GLU A 80 4.85 15.10 5.11
C GLU A 80 3.89 15.38 6.28
N CYS A 81 3.24 14.35 6.82
CA CYS A 81 2.33 14.51 7.95
C CYS A 81 3.04 15.04 9.20
N LYS A 82 4.26 14.56 9.49
CA LYS A 82 5.07 15.03 10.63
C LYS A 82 5.41 16.52 10.58
N ASN A 83 5.46 17.10 9.38
CA ASN A 83 5.80 18.51 9.17
C ASN A 83 4.56 19.40 8.95
N ALA A 84 3.38 18.80 8.83
CA ALA A 84 2.15 19.50 8.53
C ALA A 84 1.47 20.02 9.79
N LYS A 85 0.79 21.17 9.65
CA LYS A 85 0.02 21.78 10.73
C LYS A 85 -1.26 21.00 11.05
N ASP A 86 -1.92 20.48 10.02
CA ASP A 86 -3.18 19.75 10.11
C ASP A 86 -3.37 18.83 8.88
N ALA A 87 -4.43 18.03 8.90
CA ALA A 87 -4.75 17.11 7.80
C ALA A 87 -5.07 17.85 6.48
N ALA A 88 -5.63 19.06 6.55
CA ALA A 88 -5.97 19.82 5.34
C ALA A 88 -4.72 20.24 4.56
N ALA A 89 -3.60 20.50 5.26
CA ALA A 89 -2.32 20.84 4.63
C ALA A 89 -1.74 19.70 3.78
N VAL A 90 -2.11 18.44 4.03
CA VAL A 90 -1.62 17.26 3.29
C VAL A 90 -2.65 16.65 2.35
N LYS A 91 -3.81 17.30 2.13
CA LYS A 91 -4.93 16.78 1.35
C LYS A 91 -4.51 16.21 -0.01
N ASN A 92 -3.75 16.98 -0.80
CA ASN A 92 -3.35 16.54 -2.15
C ASN A 92 -2.41 15.34 -2.12
N SER A 93 -1.56 15.23 -1.11
CA SER A 93 -0.67 14.08 -0.93
C SER A 93 -1.43 12.85 -0.44
N PHE A 94 -2.42 13.07 0.42
CA PHE A 94 -3.34 12.04 0.89
C PHE A 94 -4.13 11.43 -0.28
N GLU A 95 -4.74 12.25 -1.13
CA GLU A 95 -5.47 11.79 -2.32
C GLU A 95 -4.58 11.01 -3.29
N ARG A 96 -3.33 11.47 -3.48
CA ARG A 96 -2.32 10.75 -4.29
C ARG A 96 -1.94 9.40 -3.68
N LEU A 97 -1.76 9.33 -2.37
CA LEU A 97 -1.47 8.07 -1.68
C LEU A 97 -2.63 7.09 -1.83
N LEU A 98 -3.88 7.52 -1.63
CA LEU A 98 -5.05 6.66 -1.82
C LEU A 98 -5.14 6.13 -3.25
N SER A 99 -4.97 6.99 -4.25
CA SER A 99 -4.92 6.56 -5.66
C SER A 99 -3.82 5.53 -5.90
N THR A 100 -2.65 5.69 -5.27
CA THR A 100 -1.53 4.74 -5.40
C THR A 100 -1.87 3.39 -4.76
N ILE A 101 -2.57 3.39 -3.62
CA ILE A 101 -3.06 2.16 -2.97
C ILE A 101 -4.11 1.47 -3.86
N ASP A 102 -5.03 2.22 -4.47
CA ASP A 102 -6.02 1.66 -5.41
C ASP A 102 -5.37 1.06 -6.66
N ASP A 103 -4.41 1.77 -7.26
CA ASP A 103 -3.66 1.27 -8.42
C ASP A 103 -2.92 -0.03 -8.09
N SER A 104 -2.42 -0.16 -6.85
CA SER A 104 -1.72 -1.38 -6.44
C SER A 104 -2.65 -2.59 -6.36
N ALA A 105 -3.93 -2.42 -6.02
CA ALA A 105 -4.90 -3.52 -6.06
C ALA A 105 -5.12 -4.04 -7.50
N VAL A 106 -5.09 -3.15 -8.49
CA VAL A 106 -5.18 -3.54 -9.91
C VAL A 106 -3.98 -4.39 -10.31
N LEU A 107 -2.77 -3.96 -9.95
CA LEU A 107 -1.53 -4.69 -10.24
C LEU A 107 -1.50 -6.05 -9.53
N VAL A 108 -1.85 -6.09 -8.25
CA VAL A 108 -1.92 -7.32 -7.46
C VAL A 108 -2.93 -8.30 -8.08
N LYS A 109 -4.09 -7.82 -8.53
CA LYS A 109 -5.09 -8.67 -9.19
C LYS A 109 -4.57 -9.24 -10.52
N GLN A 110 -3.83 -8.45 -11.29
CA GLN A 110 -3.23 -8.93 -12.54
C GLN A 110 -2.19 -10.02 -12.26
N GLU A 111 -1.35 -9.82 -11.25
CA GLU A 111 -0.32 -10.79 -10.88
C GLU A 111 -0.91 -12.08 -10.32
N LEU A 112 -1.93 -11.99 -9.45
CA LEU A 112 -2.63 -13.16 -8.93
C LEU A 112 -3.20 -14.03 -10.07
N ASN A 113 -3.87 -13.40 -11.04
CA ASN A 113 -4.36 -14.11 -12.24
C ASN A 113 -3.24 -14.73 -13.08
N ARG A 114 -2.04 -14.15 -13.09
CA ARG A 114 -0.88 -14.70 -13.80
C ARG A 114 -0.35 -15.94 -13.09
N LEU A 115 -0.22 -15.89 -11.77
CA LEU A 115 0.29 -16.98 -10.93
C LEU A 115 -0.68 -18.18 -10.91
N GLU A 116 -1.99 -17.95 -10.86
CA GLU A 116 -3.00 -19.03 -10.89
C GLU A 116 -3.07 -19.77 -12.24
N ARG A 117 -2.48 -19.22 -13.30
CA ARG A 117 -2.44 -19.80 -14.65
C ARG A 117 -1.08 -20.39 -15.03
N ALA A 118 -0.07 -20.18 -14.20
CA ALA A 118 1.29 -20.67 -14.41
C ALA A 118 1.41 -22.14 -13.99
#